data_AF-A0A0C2HNN6-F1
#
_entry.id   AF-A0A0C2HNN6-F1
#
_cell.length_a   1.000
_cell.length_b   1.000
_cell.length_c   1.000
_cell.angle_alpha   90.00
_cell.angle_beta   90.00
_cell.angle_gamma   90.00
#
_symmetry.space_group_name_H-M   'P 1'
#
loop_
_entity.id
_entity.type
_entity.pdbx_description
1 polymer ?
#
loop_
_entity_poly.entity_id
_entity_poly.type
_entity_poly.pdbx_seq_one_letter_code
_entity_poly.pdbx_strand_id
1 'polypeptide(L)'
;MDKKLEQLFYAVLGGALTVKEKLEANNEEAKAWQQKSEAHAREFFDELAERGESEKEKFKSSLKETLKELIAEMNLATKDDLEKLKQELEK
;
A
#
# COMPACT_ATOMS: atom_id res chain seq x y z
N MET A 1 10.96 -15.73 28.18
CA MET A 1 10.53 -16.19 26.83
C MET A 1 11.59 -15.89 25.77
N ASP A 2 12.74 -15.36 26.19
CA ASP A 2 13.70 -14.63 25.36
C ASP A 2 14.63 -15.55 24.58
N LYS A 3 15.01 -16.69 25.18
CA LYS A 3 15.89 -17.69 24.54
C LYS A 3 15.29 -18.34 23.29
N LYS A 4 13.96 -18.53 23.22
CA LYS A 4 13.30 -19.11 22.04
C LYS A 4 13.27 -18.14 20.87
N LEU A 5 13.13 -16.84 21.16
CA LEU A 5 13.17 -15.80 20.15
C LEU A 5 14.58 -15.61 19.59
N GLU A 6 15.59 -15.68 20.47
CA GLU A 6 17.00 -15.66 20.07
C GLU A 6 17.36 -16.85 19.19
N GLN A 7 16.90 -18.06 19.54
CA GLN A 7 17.09 -19.26 18.72
C GLN A 7 16.37 -19.18 17.38
N LEU A 8 15.16 -18.62 17.33
CA LEU A 8 14.45 -18.35 16.08
C LEU A 8 15.20 -17.35 15.21
N PHE A 9 15.72 -16.28 15.80
CA PHE A 9 16.51 -15.28 15.11
C PHE A 9 17.79 -15.89 14.51
N TYR A 10 18.54 -16.68 15.29
CA TYR A 10 19.73 -17.38 14.79
C TYR A 10 19.39 -18.46 13.75
N ALA A 11 18.25 -19.15 13.89
CA ALA A 11 17.82 -20.13 12.91
C ALA A 11 17.47 -19.47 11.56
N VAL A 12 16.80 -18.32 11.59
CA VAL A 12 16.50 -17.52 10.39
C VAL A 12 17.79 -17.00 9.76
N LEU A 13 18.70 -16.44 10.56
CA LEU A 13 19.99 -15.94 10.06
C LEU A 13 20.87 -17.06 9.50
N GLY A 14 20.97 -18.19 10.19
CA GLY A 14 21.71 -19.37 9.72
C GLY A 14 21.11 -19.97 8.44
N GLY A 15 19.79 -20.05 8.36
CA GLY A 15 19.09 -20.46 7.14
C GLY A 15 19.39 -19.53 5.97
N ALA A 16 19.33 -18.21 6.18
CA ALA A 16 19.62 -17.22 5.13
C ALA A 16 21.08 -17.27 4.64
N LEU A 17 22.04 -17.42 5.55
CA LEU A 17 23.46 -17.53 5.22
C LEU A 17 23.76 -18.79 4.40
N THR A 18 23.19 -19.95 4.77
CA THR A 18 23.41 -21.20 4.03
C THR A 18 22.80 -21.18 2.63
N VAL A 19 21.67 -20.50 2.43
CA VAL A 19 21.08 -20.28 1.11
C VAL A 19 22.01 -19.40 0.26
N LYS A 20 22.55 -18.32 0.84
CA LYS A 20 23.49 -17.43 0.17
C LYS A 20 24.77 -18.17 -0.26
N GLU A 21 25.35 -18.97 0.63
CA GLU A 21 26.56 -19.75 0.34
C GLU A 21 26.35 -20.79 -0.77
N LYS A 22 25.21 -21.50 -0.77
CA LYS A 22 24.88 -22.45 -1.85
C LYS A 22 24.71 -21.73 -3.19
N LEU A 23 24.08 -20.55 -3.18
CA LEU A 23 23.88 -19.75 -4.38
C LEU A 23 25.21 -19.24 -4.94
N GLU A 24 26.12 -18.76 -4.09
CA GLU A 24 27.45 -18.30 -4.49
C GLU A 24 28.35 -19.45 -5.00
N ALA A 25 28.22 -20.65 -4.42
CA ALA A 25 28.94 -21.83 -4.86
C ALA A 25 28.45 -22.39 -6.22
N ASN A 26 27.16 -22.22 -6.55
CA ASN A 26 26.56 -22.62 -7.82
C ASN A 26 26.35 -21.42 -8.75
N ASN A 27 27.37 -21.12 -9.56
CA ASN A 27 27.38 -19.99 -10.48
C ASN A 27 26.22 -19.98 -11.51
N GLU A 28 25.67 -21.15 -11.87
CA GLU A 28 24.48 -21.26 -12.73
C GLU A 28 23.17 -20.91 -11.98
N GLU A 29 23.03 -21.34 -10.73
CA GLU A 29 21.86 -21.02 -9.90
C GLU A 29 21.84 -19.54 -9.51
N ALA A 30 23.01 -18.94 -9.25
CA ALA A 30 23.14 -17.50 -9.03
C ALA A 30 22.67 -16.68 -10.24
N LYS A 31 23.09 -17.06 -11.46
CA LYS A 31 22.66 -16.37 -12.69
C LYS A 31 21.17 -16.54 -12.95
N ALA A 32 20.63 -17.75 -12.75
CA ALA A 32 19.20 -18.00 -12.87
C ALA A 32 18.38 -17.20 -11.84
N TRP A 33 18.87 -17.11 -10.60
CA TRP A 33 18.24 -16.32 -9.54
C TRP A 33 18.29 -14.82 -9.84
N GLN A 34 19.42 -14.32 -10.35
CA GLN A 34 19.58 -12.91 -10.74
C GLN A 34 18.62 -12.52 -11.87
N GLN A 35 18.55 -13.32 -12.95
CA GLN A 35 17.63 -13.07 -14.06
C GLN A 35 16.17 -13.14 -13.61
N LYS A 36 15.82 -14.13 -12.78
CA LYS A 36 14.47 -14.27 -12.23
C LYS A 36 14.11 -13.13 -11.28
N SER A 37 15.06 -12.68 -10.46
CA SER A 37 14.87 -11.58 -9.51
C SER A 37 14.67 -10.24 -10.24
N GLU A 38 15.38 -10.00 -11.35
CA GLU A 38 15.19 -8.78 -12.15
C GLU A 38 13.83 -8.76 -12.85
N ALA A 39 13.39 -9.88 -13.41
CA ALA A 39 12.07 -10.00 -14.03
C ALA A 39 10.95 -9.80 -13.01
N HIS A 40 11.06 -10.45 -11.85
CA HIS A 40 10.05 -10.36 -10.79
C HIS A 40 9.99 -8.97 -10.15
N ALA A 41 11.13 -8.27 -10.05
CA ALA A 41 11.16 -6.90 -9.58
C ALA A 41 10.37 -5.96 -10.51
N ARG A 42 10.51 -6.11 -11.83
CA ARG A 42 9.74 -5.31 -12.81
C ARG A 42 8.25 -5.57 -12.71
N GLU A 43 7.83 -6.85 -12.71
CA GLU A 43 6.43 -7.22 -12.54
C GLU A 43 5.83 -6.68 -11.24
N PHE A 44 6.59 -6.72 -10.14
CA PHE A 44 6.16 -6.19 -8.86
C PHE A 44 5.99 -4.66 -8.87
N PHE A 45 6.87 -3.92 -9.54
CA PHE A 45 6.72 -2.47 -9.70
C PHE A 45 5.51 -2.11 -10.56
N ASP A 46 5.28 -2.85 -11.64
CA ASP A 46 4.12 -2.64 -12.52
C ASP A 46 2.81 -2.95 -11.79
N GLU A 47 2.73 -4.05 -11.04
CA GLU A 47 1.56 -4.42 -10.23
C GLU A 47 1.32 -3.39 -9.10
N LEU A 48 2.37 -2.87 -8.47
CA LEU A 48 2.27 -1.80 -7.46
C LEU A 48 1.77 -0.49 -8.07
N ALA A 49 2.24 -0.12 -9.26
CA ALA A 49 1.80 1.07 -9.95
C ALA A 49 0.30 0.98 -10.32
N GLU A 50 -0.11 -0.15 -10.91
CA GLU A 50 -1.50 -0.41 -11.30
C GLU A 50 -2.44 -0.45 -10.08
N ARG A 51 -2.06 -1.16 -9.01
CA ARG A 51 -2.82 -1.15 -7.76
C ARG A 51 -2.88 0.23 -7.13
N GLY A 52 -1.75 0.95 -7.10
CA GLY A 52 -1.68 2.28 -6.53
C GLY A 52 -2.63 3.28 -7.22
N GLU A 53 -2.74 3.18 -8.54
CA GLU A 53 -3.65 4.04 -9.32
C GLU A 53 -5.12 3.70 -9.08
N SER A 54 -5.48 2.40 -9.10
CA SER A 54 -6.84 1.94 -8.79
C SER A 54 -7.27 2.27 -7.35
N GLU A 55 -6.40 2.05 -6.37
CA GLU A 55 -6.71 2.29 -4.96
C GLU A 55 -6.78 3.79 -4.62
N LYS A 56 -6.03 4.63 -5.34
CA LYS A 56 -6.08 6.09 -5.16
C LYS A 56 -7.45 6.68 -5.49
N GLU A 57 -8.07 6.26 -6.60
CA GLU A 57 -9.40 6.75 -6.97
C GLU A 57 -10.49 6.24 -6.02
N LYS A 58 -10.43 4.97 -5.61
CA LYS A 58 -11.35 4.43 -4.58
C LYS A 58 -11.21 5.17 -3.25
N PHE A 59 -9.98 5.40 -2.79
CA PHE A 59 -9.69 6.13 -1.56
C PHE A 59 -10.23 7.57 -1.63
N LYS A 60 -9.99 8.27 -2.74
CA LYS A 60 -10.49 9.63 -2.94
C LYS A 60 -12.01 9.68 -2.95
N SER A 61 -12.68 8.71 -3.58
CA SER A 61 -14.14 8.60 -3.57
C SER A 61 -14.66 8.36 -2.16
N SER A 62 -14.09 7.38 -1.44
CA SER A 62 -14.48 7.06 -0.07
C SER A 62 -14.29 8.25 0.87
N LEU A 63 -13.17 8.96 0.78
CA LEU A 63 -12.92 10.16 1.58
C LEU A 63 -13.94 11.27 1.30
N LYS A 64 -14.30 11.48 0.02
CA LYS A 64 -15.31 12.48 -0.36
C LYS A 64 -16.69 12.11 0.17
N GLU A 65 -17.02 10.83 0.20
CA GLU A 65 -18.28 10.32 0.74
C GLU A 65 -18.33 10.52 2.26
N THR A 66 -17.30 10.12 2.99
CA THR A 66 -17.20 10.35 4.44
C THR A 66 -17.31 11.84 4.79
N LEU A 67 -16.67 12.73 4.03
CA LEU A 67 -16.79 14.18 4.26
C LEU A 67 -18.22 14.69 4.02
N LYS A 68 -18.94 14.16 3.02
CA LYS A 68 -20.34 14.52 2.79
C LYS A 68 -21.25 14.01 3.91
N GLU A 69 -21.01 12.78 4.37
CA GLU A 69 -21.74 12.19 5.50
C GLU A 69 -21.56 13.04 6.76
N LEU A 70 -20.32 13.43 7.09
CA LEU A 70 -20.04 14.29 8.23
C LEU A 70 -20.72 15.66 8.13
N ILE A 71 -20.73 16.28 6.94
CA ILE A 71 -21.43 17.55 6.71
C ILE A 71 -22.94 17.40 6.99
N ALA A 72 -23.54 16.29 6.52
CA ALA A 72 -24.95 16.01 6.74
C ALA A 72 -25.27 15.68 8.21
N GLU A 73 -24.46 14.83 8.85
CA GLU A 73 -24.62 14.45 10.26
C GLU A 73 -24.48 15.65 11.20
N MET A 74 -23.53 16.54 10.93
CA MET A 74 -23.32 17.75 11.71
C MET A 74 -24.28 18.90 11.34
N ASN A 75 -25.21 18.69 10.39
CA ASN A 75 -26.12 19.69 9.84
C ASN A 75 -25.40 20.99 9.43
N LEU A 76 -24.24 20.87 8.80
CA LEU A 76 -23.47 22.03 8.34
C LEU A 76 -24.06 22.55 7.03
N ALA A 77 -24.37 23.85 7.00
CA ALA A 77 -24.87 24.50 5.80
C ALA A 77 -23.78 24.51 4.70
N THR A 78 -24.14 23.98 3.53
CA THR A 78 -23.27 24.02 2.36
C THR A 78 -23.35 25.39 1.67
N LYS A 79 -22.44 25.64 0.73
CA LYS A 79 -22.48 26.88 -0.07
C LYS A 79 -23.79 27.02 -0.83
N ASP A 80 -24.31 25.93 -1.38
CA ASP A 80 -25.57 25.89 -2.12
C ASP A 80 -26.75 26.26 -1.21
N ASP A 81 -26.72 25.80 0.04
CA ASP A 81 -27.75 26.14 1.04
C ASP A 81 -27.70 27.64 1.38
N LEU A 82 -26.50 28.21 1.50
CA LEU A 82 -26.31 29.64 1.73
C LEU A 82 -26.76 30.49 0.53
N GLU A 83 -26.55 30.00 -0.70
CA GLU A 83 -26.99 30.69 -1.92
C GLU A 83 -28.50 30.68 -2.06
N LYS A 84 -29.16 29.55 -1.79
CA LYS A 84 -30.63 29.48 -1.72
C LYS A 84 -31.18 30.42 -0.66
N LEU A 85 -30.58 30.44 0.53
CA LEU A 85 -31.00 31.33 1.61
C LEU A 85 -30.90 32.81 1.19
N LYS A 86 -29.83 33.21 0.50
CA LYS A 86 -29.71 34.58 -0.02
C LYS A 86 -30.80 34.93 -1.02
N GLN A 87 -31.10 34.03 -1.97
CA GLN A 87 -32.15 34.23 -2.96
C GLN A 87 -33.55 34.34 -2.33
N GLU A 88 -33.81 33.59 -1.26
CA GLU A 88 -35.07 33.67 -0.51
C GLU A 88 -35.18 34.97 0.30
N LEU A 89 -34.07 35.50 0.82
CA LEU A 89 -34.03 36.77 1.54
C LEU A 89 -34.10 38.01 0.62
N GLU A 90 -33.74 37.86 -0.65
CA GLU A 90 -33.84 38.90 -1.68
C GLU A 90 -35.23 38.97 -2.35
N LYS A 91 -36.14 38.03 -2.03
CA LYS A 91 -37.56 38.06 -2.42
C LYS A 91 -38.42 38.80 -1.40
#